data_AF-A0A0F3GNK9-F1
#
_entry.id   AF-A0A0F3GNK9-F1
#
_cell.length_a   1.000
_cell.length_b   1.000
_cell.length_c   1.000
_cell.angle_alpha   90.00
_cell.angle_beta   90.00
_cell.angle_gamma   90.00
#
_symmetry.space_group_name_H-M   'P 1'
#
loop_
_entity.id
_entity.type
_entity.pdbx_description
1 polymer ?
#
loop_
_entity_poly.entity_id
_entity_poly.type
_entity_poly.pdbx_seq_one_letter_code
_entity_poly.pdbx_strand_id
1 'polypeptide(L)' 'TNGGKAIITGFCCIMENFNPPPAIRGMDMEVIPTGTHVNVYEAYNIMMEIKEMADILLPLHEPGFASVDTIPA' A
#
# COMPACT_ATOMS: atom_id res chain seq x y z
N THR A 1 2.30 1.88 18.28
CA THR A 1 3.45 2.08 19.20
C THR A 1 3.60 3.59 19.41
N ASN A 2 4.67 4.09 20.04
CA ASN A 2 4.94 5.53 20.01
C ASN A 2 5.13 6.08 18.58
N GLY A 3 5.41 5.21 17.60
CA GLY A 3 5.56 5.56 16.19
C GLY A 3 4.27 5.58 15.36
N GLY A 4 3.09 5.51 15.99
CA GLY A 4 1.80 5.52 15.29
C GLY A 4 1.24 4.12 14.98
N LYS A 5 0.26 4.07 14.07
CA LYS A 5 -0.41 2.86 13.58
C LYS A 5 0.34 2.29 12.39
N ALA A 6 0.90 1.10 12.59
CA ALA A 6 1.44 0.29 11.52
C ALA A 6 0.37 -0.60 10.90
N ILE A 7 0.33 -0.66 9.56
CA ILE A 7 -0.51 -1.58 8.79
C ILE A 7 0.41 -2.45 7.93
N ILE A 8 0.29 -3.77 8.10
CA ILE A 8 0.81 -4.75 7.14
C ILE A 8 -0.35 -5.09 6.21
N THR A 9 -0.17 -4.93 4.91
CA THR A 9 -1.26 -5.22 3.97
C THR A 9 -1.51 -6.72 3.88
N GLY A 10 -2.79 -7.11 3.77
CA GLY A 10 -3.19 -8.51 3.61
C GLY A 10 -3.31 -8.97 2.15
N PHE A 11 -2.83 -8.17 1.20
CA PHE A 11 -3.00 -8.39 -0.23
C PHE A 11 -1.76 -7.99 -1.02
N CYS A 12 -1.67 -8.49 -2.26
CA CYS A 12 -0.58 -8.23 -3.19
C CYS A 12 -0.49 -6.73 -3.54
N CYS A 13 0.49 -6.03 -2.98
CA CYS A 13 0.82 -4.66 -3.33
C CYS A 13 2.27 -4.32 -2.92
N ILE A 14 2.77 -3.24 -3.51
CA ILE A 14 4.06 -2.61 -3.26
C ILE A 14 3.88 -1.12 -2.96
N MET A 15 4.94 -0.43 -2.56
CA MET A 15 4.89 1.00 -2.24
C MET A 15 4.45 1.87 -3.42
N GLU A 16 4.78 1.48 -4.65
CA GLU A 16 4.34 2.19 -5.86
C GLU A 16 2.82 2.17 -6.02
N ASN A 17 2.12 1.16 -5.50
CA ASN A 17 0.66 1.16 -5.51
C ASN A 17 0.06 2.28 -4.66
N PHE A 18 0.72 2.67 -3.56
CA PHE A 18 0.28 3.75 -2.67
C PHE A 18 0.90 5.10 -3.02
N ASN A 19 2.01 5.08 -3.76
CA ASN A 19 2.72 6.25 -4.27
C ASN A 19 2.92 6.14 -5.79
N PRO A 20 1.83 6.26 -6.57
CA PRO A 20 1.89 6.02 -8.01
C PRO A 20 2.87 6.94 -8.71
N PRO A 21 3.49 6.53 -9.84
CA PRO A 21 4.37 7.41 -10.60
C PRO A 21 3.60 8.64 -11.13
N PRO A 22 4.29 9.75 -11.46
CA PRO A 22 3.66 11.00 -11.87
C PRO A 22 2.64 10.86 -13.01
N ALA A 23 2.88 9.94 -13.96
CA ALA A 23 1.97 9.68 -15.07
C ALA A 23 0.59 9.20 -14.61
N ILE A 24 0.55 8.36 -13.55
CA ILE A 24 -0.70 7.84 -12.99
C ILE A 24 -1.37 8.89 -12.10
N ARG A 25 -0.59 9.63 -11.32
CA ARG A 25 -1.13 10.78 -10.55
C ARG A 25 -1.72 11.85 -11.45
N GLY A 26 -1.15 12.07 -12.64
CA GLY A 26 -1.67 12.98 -13.67
C GLY A 26 -2.99 12.50 -14.31
N MET A 27 -3.41 11.27 -14.02
CA MET A 27 -4.75 10.73 -14.34
C MET A 27 -5.70 10.81 -13.14
N ASP A 28 -5.37 11.63 -12.13
CA ASP A 28 -6.11 11.80 -10.87
C ASP A 28 -6.30 10.50 -10.07
N MET A 29 -5.35 9.57 -10.19
CA MET A 29 -5.34 8.33 -9.41
C MET A 29 -4.37 8.45 -8.22
N GLU A 30 -4.94 8.39 -7.01
CA GLU A 30 -4.19 8.47 -5.74
C GLU A 30 -3.49 7.17 -5.37
N VAL A 31 -4.02 6.05 -5.85
CA VAL A 31 -3.49 4.68 -5.67
C VAL A 31 -3.65 3.87 -6.95
N ILE A 32 -2.86 2.82 -7.11
CA ILE A 32 -3.01 1.80 -8.17
C ILE A 32 -3.60 0.54 -7.53
N PRO A 33 -4.84 0.13 -7.88
CA PRO A 33 -5.43 -1.11 -7.40
C PRO A 33 -4.58 -2.34 -7.71
N THR A 34 -4.70 -3.36 -6.86
CA THR A 34 -4.02 -4.65 -7.08
C THR A 34 -4.53 -5.31 -8.38
N GLY A 35 -3.65 -5.93 -9.16
CA GLY A 35 -4.02 -6.54 -10.44
C GLY A 35 -4.94 -7.77 -10.35
N THR A 36 -4.95 -8.48 -9.22
CA THR A 36 -5.74 -9.71 -9.02
C THR A 36 -6.99 -9.48 -8.16
N HIS A 37 -7.72 -8.42 -8.45
CA HIS A 37 -8.99 -8.10 -7.79
C HIS A 37 -10.19 -8.79 -8.47
N VAL A 38 -11.27 -9.03 -7.71
CA VAL A 38 -12.59 -9.37 -8.27
C VAL A 38 -13.39 -8.10 -8.57
N ASN A 39 -13.17 -7.04 -7.79
CA ASN A 39 -13.82 -5.74 -7.91
C ASN A 39 -12.78 -4.61 -7.79
N VAL A 40 -12.56 -3.87 -8.89
CA VAL A 40 -11.53 -2.82 -8.96
C VAL A 40 -11.87 -1.59 -8.13
N TYR A 41 -13.15 -1.23 -8.03
CA TYR A 41 -13.57 -0.05 -7.28
C TYR A 41 -13.42 -0.27 -5.78
N GLU A 42 -13.81 -1.46 -5.31
CA GLU A 42 -13.63 -1.84 -3.91
C GLU A 42 -12.15 -1.97 -3.55
N ALA A 43 -11.33 -2.55 -4.43
CA ALA A 43 -9.88 -2.60 -4.25
C ALA A 43 -9.27 -1.19 -4.14
N TYR A 44 -9.69 -0.24 -4.98
CA TYR A 44 -9.27 1.15 -4.88
C TYR A 44 -9.65 1.77 -3.53
N ASN A 45 -10.90 1.60 -3.09
CA ASN A 45 -11.40 2.17 -1.85
C ASN A 45 -10.67 1.61 -0.61
N ILE A 46 -10.44 0.30 -0.55
CA ILE A 46 -9.66 -0.34 0.53
C ILE A 46 -8.25 0.25 0.61
N MET A 47 -7.62 0.47 -0.54
CA MET A 47 -6.29 1.05 -0.60
C MET A 47 -6.26 2.51 -0.14
N MET A 48 -7.27 3.31 -0.50
CA MET A 48 -7.43 4.67 0.02
C MET A 48 -7.62 4.68 1.53
N GLU A 49 -8.48 3.81 2.07
CA GLU A 49 -8.70 3.66 3.51
C GLU A 49 -7.39 3.31 4.25
N ILE A 50 -6.61 2.37 3.72
CA ILE A 50 -5.29 2.03 4.29
C ILE A 50 -4.32 3.22 4.23
N LYS A 51 -4.28 3.95 3.11
CA LYS A 51 -3.42 5.13 2.92
C LYS A 51 -3.74 6.22 3.95
N GLU A 52 -5.01 6.41 4.29
CA GLU A 52 -5.45 7.38 5.31
C GLU A 52 -5.23 6.89 6.74
N MET A 53 -5.35 5.59 6.98
CA MET A 53 -5.27 5.02 8.32
C MET A 53 -3.85 4.72 8.82
N ALA A 54 -2.91 4.46 7.92
CA ALA A 54 -1.56 4.00 8.24
C ALA A 54 -0.59 5.16 8.43
N ASP A 55 0.02 5.27 9.61
CA ASP A 55 1.20 6.10 9.82
C ASP A 55 2.46 5.39 9.27
N ILE A 56 2.47 4.06 9.39
CA ILE A 56 3.54 3.19 8.89
C ILE A 56 2.89 2.12 8.02
N LEU A 57 3.32 2.02 6.77
CA LEU A 57 2.77 1.06 5.81
C LEU A 57 3.82 0.01 5.44
N LEU A 58 3.44 -1.26 5.53
CA LEU A 58 4.27 -2.40 5.17
C LEU A 58 3.54 -3.22 4.08
N PRO A 59 3.73 -2.91 2.78
CA PRO A 59 3.10 -3.68 1.71
C PRO A 59 3.68 -5.10 1.62
N LEU A 60 2.80 -6.09 1.46
CA LEU A 60 3.14 -7.52 1.51
C LEU A 60 4.23 -7.95 0.52
N HIS A 61 4.29 -7.33 -0.66
CA HIS A 61 5.24 -7.70 -1.72
C HIS A 61 6.30 -6.63 -1.98
N GLU A 62 6.48 -5.68 -1.05
CA GLU A 62 7.49 -4.65 -1.22
C GLU A 62 8.89 -5.27 -1.28
N PRO A 63 9.64 -5.13 -2.41
CA PRO A 63 10.95 -5.75 -2.56
C PRO A 63 11.96 -5.31 -1.49
N GLY A 64 11.81 -4.09 -0.98
CA GLY A 64 12.63 -3.58 0.12
C GLY A 64 12.60 -4.42 1.39
N PHE A 65 11.54 -5.23 1.61
CA PHE A 65 11.41 -6.11 2.77
C PHE A 65 11.86 -7.55 2.51
N ALA A 66 12.16 -7.94 1.27
CA ALA A 66 12.52 -9.31 0.92
C ALA A 66 13.80 -9.83 1.60
N SER A 67 14.65 -8.92 2.08
CA SER A 67 15.90 -9.21 2.80
C SER A 67 15.88 -8.77 4.27
N VAL A 68 14.70 -8.40 4.79
CA VAL A 68 14.54 -7.89 6.16
C VAL A 68 13.95 -8.99 7.04
N ASP A 69 14.74 -9.51 7.97
CA ASP A 69 14.29 -10.59 8.87
C ASP A 69 13.29 -10.09 9.94
N THR A 70 13.49 -8.87 10.43
CA THR A 70 12.67 -8.30 11.51
C THR A 70 12.48 -6.81 11.32
N ILE A 71 11.24 -6.35 11.48
CA ILE A 71 10.94 -4.92 11.66
C ILE A 71 11.31 -4.49 13.09
N PRO A 72 11.78 -3.24 13.29
CA PRO A 72 12.03 -2.72 14.64
C PRO A 72 10.80 -2.81 15.54
N ALA A 73 11.04 -3.08 16.83
CA ALA A 73 10.00 -3.17 17.86
C ALA A 73 9.42 -1.79 18.26
#